data_AF-A0A382RF59-F1
#
_entry.id   AF-A0A382RF59-F1
#
_cell.length_a   1.000
_cell.length_b   1.000
_cell.length_c   1.000
_cell.angle_alpha   90.00
_cell.angle_beta   90.00
_cell.angle_gamma   90.00
#
_symmetry.space_group_name_H-M   'P 1'
#
loop_
_entity.id
_entity.type
_entity.pdbx_description
1 polymer ?
#
loop_
_entity_poly.entity_id
_entity_poly.type
_entity_poly.pdbx_seq_one_letter_code
_entity_poly.pdbx_strand_id
1 'polypeptide(L)'
;VKKSPSKKIEITQALIQNLDSISEEEALSQWWRNTRVDSGLRLTEFGFNTFTTKLFLKRYTISLEQSIKHIKSNPRVLLDLDRHLTCPYWFPPRKQAIILFGENEANMVSLYNGDIMLYMKNTSAWY
;
A
#
# COMPACT_ATOMS: atom_id res chain seq x y z
N VAL A 1 4.29 1.33 29.03
CA VAL A 1 4.82 2.16 27.92
C VAL A 1 3.83 2.05 26.77
N LYS A 2 3.13 3.13 26.39
CA LYS A 2 2.27 3.10 25.20
C LYS A 2 3.20 2.92 24.00
N LYS A 3 3.18 1.76 23.33
CA LYS A 3 3.87 1.59 22.05
C LYS A 3 3.32 2.66 21.09
N SER A 4 4.20 3.35 20.37
CA SER A 4 3.75 4.27 19.31
C SER A 4 2.81 3.50 18.37
N PRO A 5 1.69 4.11 17.95
CA PRO A 5 0.76 3.46 17.03
C PRO A 5 1.51 3.12 15.73
N SER A 6 1.19 1.98 15.12
CA SER A 6 1.79 1.66 13.83
C SER A 6 1.34 2.65 12.77
N LYS A 7 2.14 2.79 11.72
CA LYS A 7 1.83 3.67 10.59
C LYS A 7 0.44 3.43 10.00
N LYS A 8 -0.03 2.18 10.01
CA LYS A 8 -1.36 1.79 9.54
C LYS A 8 -2.48 2.37 10.40
N ILE A 9 -2.32 2.33 11.73
CA ILE A 9 -3.29 2.93 12.65
C ILE A 9 -3.33 4.44 12.44
N GLU A 10 -2.16 5.09 12.37
CA GLU A 10 -2.07 6.54 12.13
C GLU A 10 -2.79 6.96 10.84
N ILE A 11 -2.52 6.26 9.73
CA ILE A 11 -3.16 6.53 8.44
C ILE A 11 -4.67 6.28 8.55
N THR A 12 -5.09 5.17 9.16
CA THR A 12 -6.51 4.83 9.27
C THR A 12 -7.26 5.89 10.08
N GLN A 13 -6.75 6.27 11.25
CA GLN A 13 -7.32 7.29 12.12
C GLN A 13 -7.43 8.66 11.44
N ALA A 14 -6.41 9.06 10.68
CA ALA A 14 -6.44 10.31 9.95
C ALA A 14 -7.51 10.31 8.84
N LEU A 15 -7.68 9.18 8.14
CA LEU A 15 -8.62 9.08 7.02
C LEU A 15 -10.07 8.93 7.46
N ILE A 16 -10.36 8.19 8.53
CA ILE A 16 -11.75 8.03 9.02
C ILE A 16 -12.37 9.36 9.48
N GLN A 17 -11.57 10.35 9.89
CA GLN A 17 -12.06 11.69 10.26
C GLN A 17 -12.74 12.42 9.09
N ASN A 18 -12.45 12.00 7.85
CA ASN A 18 -13.01 12.57 6.63
C ASN A 18 -14.16 11.72 6.06
N LEU A 19 -14.66 10.74 6.82
CA LEU A 19 -15.71 9.82 6.41
C LEU A 19 -16.82 9.79 7.46
N ASP A 20 -18.06 9.72 7.00
CA ASP A 20 -19.20 9.55 7.89
C ASP A 20 -19.30 8.10 8.36
N SER A 21 -19.45 7.91 9.68
CA SER A 21 -19.98 6.66 10.27
C SER A 21 -19.20 5.37 9.92
N ILE A 22 -17.87 5.40 9.93
CA ILE A 22 -17.03 4.18 9.91
C ILE A 22 -16.15 4.12 11.16
N SER A 23 -16.11 2.97 11.82
CA SER A 23 -15.22 2.74 12.96
C SER A 23 -13.78 2.44 12.51
N GLU A 24 -12.79 2.70 13.36
CA GLU A 24 -11.39 2.34 13.08
C GLU A 24 -11.24 0.83 12.83
N GLU A 25 -11.93 -0.01 13.62
CA GLU A 25 -11.88 -1.47 13.46
C GLU A 25 -12.44 -1.91 12.10
N GLU A 26 -13.58 -1.35 11.71
CA GLU A 26 -14.19 -1.63 10.41
C GLU A 26 -13.29 -1.17 9.26
N ALA A 27 -12.72 0.04 9.35
CA ALA A 27 -11.78 0.55 8.36
C ALA A 27 -10.52 -0.33 8.27
N LEU A 28 -9.95 -0.74 9.41
CA LEU A 28 -8.79 -1.62 9.46
C LEU A 28 -9.05 -2.97 8.79
N SER A 29 -10.24 -3.53 9.01
CA SER A 29 -10.67 -4.81 8.45
C SER A 29 -10.97 -4.73 6.95
N GLN A 30 -11.68 -3.68 6.52
CA GLN A 30 -12.16 -3.58 5.15
C GLN A 30 -11.10 -3.02 4.19
N TRP A 31 -10.25 -2.09 4.61
CA TRP A 31 -9.37 -1.36 3.70
C TRP A 31 -8.06 -2.10 3.41
N TRP A 32 -7.52 -2.82 4.40
CA TRP A 32 -6.18 -3.40 4.31
C TRP A 32 -6.23 -4.90 4.05
N ARG A 33 -5.36 -5.39 3.15
CA ARG A 33 -5.23 -6.83 2.87
C ARG A 33 -4.69 -7.63 4.05
N ASN A 34 -3.84 -7.00 4.86
CA ASN A 34 -3.37 -7.56 6.11
C ASN A 34 -3.83 -6.64 7.23
N THR A 35 -4.62 -7.18 8.16
CA THR A 35 -5.21 -6.41 9.27
C THR A 35 -4.25 -6.28 10.45
N ARG A 36 -3.11 -6.99 10.44
CA ARG A 36 -2.10 -6.84 11.50
C ARG A 36 -1.56 -5.41 11.51
N VAL A 37 -1.47 -4.85 12.71
CA VAL A 37 -1.01 -3.50 12.99
C VAL A 37 0.40 -3.27 12.43
N ASP A 38 1.32 -4.21 12.66
CA ASP A 38 2.72 -4.14 12.22
C ASP A 38 2.95 -4.80 10.83
N SER A 39 2.09 -4.49 9.86
CA SER A 39 2.20 -5.05 8.50
C SER A 39 2.02 -4.00 7.42
N GLY A 40 2.33 -4.39 6.17
CA GLY A 40 2.29 -3.47 5.02
C GLY A 40 0.93 -2.85 4.73
N LEU A 41 0.96 -1.80 3.92
CA LEU A 41 -0.18 -0.92 3.63
C LEU A 41 -0.90 -1.29 2.32
N ARG A 42 -0.95 -2.58 1.99
CA ARG A 42 -1.64 -3.03 0.78
C ARG A 42 -3.15 -2.94 0.93
N LEU A 43 -3.81 -2.32 -0.03
CA LEU A 43 -5.24 -2.14 -0.04
C LEU A 43 -5.99 -3.35 -0.59
N THR A 44 -7.19 -3.58 -0.06
CA THR A 44 -8.23 -4.39 -0.70
C THR A 44 -8.85 -3.61 -1.86
N GLU A 45 -9.75 -4.22 -2.63
CA GLU A 45 -10.54 -3.49 -3.63
C GLU A 45 -11.47 -2.46 -2.97
N PHE A 46 -12.10 -2.82 -1.85
CA PHE A 46 -12.93 -1.88 -1.09
C PHE A 46 -12.11 -0.69 -0.59
N GLY A 47 -10.95 -0.94 0.02
CA GLY A 47 -10.04 0.12 0.48
C GLY A 47 -9.61 1.04 -0.66
N PHE A 48 -9.23 0.48 -1.81
CA PHE A 48 -8.89 1.26 -3.00
C PHE A 48 -10.05 2.15 -3.47
N ASN A 49 -11.27 1.61 -3.50
CA ASN A 49 -12.46 2.37 -3.88
C ASN A 49 -12.74 3.50 -2.88
N THR A 50 -12.64 3.25 -1.57
CA THR A 50 -12.78 4.29 -0.55
C THR A 50 -11.75 5.41 -0.74
N PHE A 51 -10.47 5.04 -0.92
CA PHE A 51 -9.36 5.98 -1.11
C PHE A 51 -9.56 6.89 -2.34
N THR A 52 -10.19 6.36 -3.41
CA THR A 52 -10.30 7.05 -4.69
C THR A 52 -11.64 7.77 -4.90
N THR A 53 -12.73 7.24 -4.35
CA THR A 53 -14.10 7.74 -4.61
C THR A 53 -14.71 8.51 -3.45
N LYS A 54 -14.22 8.28 -2.23
CA LYS A 54 -14.69 8.98 -1.02
C LYS A 54 -13.67 10.00 -0.55
N LEU A 55 -12.40 9.59 -0.50
CA LEU A 55 -11.30 10.40 0.01
C LEU A 55 -10.55 11.20 -1.09
N PHE A 56 -10.76 10.85 -2.37
CA PHE A 56 -10.14 11.51 -3.53
C PHE A 56 -8.61 11.68 -3.43
N LEU A 57 -7.91 10.72 -2.83
CA LEU A 57 -6.47 10.82 -2.61
C LEU A 57 -5.69 10.78 -3.93
N LYS A 58 -4.64 11.59 -4.04
CA LYS A 58 -3.69 11.58 -5.16
C LYS A 58 -3.06 10.19 -5.25
N ARG A 59 -2.94 9.68 -6.47
CA ARG A 59 -2.42 8.34 -6.77
C ARG A 59 -1.56 8.34 -8.02
N TYR A 60 -0.56 7.47 -8.02
CA TYR A 60 0.40 7.32 -9.09
C TYR A 60 0.33 5.89 -9.61
N THR A 61 0.12 5.73 -10.92
CA THR A 61 0.08 4.41 -11.55
C THR A 61 1.41 4.17 -12.23
N ILE A 62 2.17 3.19 -11.75
CA ILE A 62 3.46 2.82 -12.31
C ILE A 62 3.31 1.47 -13.00
N SER A 63 3.64 1.41 -14.29
CA SER A 63 3.74 0.14 -15.02
C SER A 63 4.85 -0.71 -14.42
N LEU A 64 4.59 -2.00 -14.21
CA LEU A 64 5.57 -2.91 -13.64
C LEU A 64 6.32 -3.64 -14.76
N GLU A 65 7.63 -3.81 -14.60
CA GLU A 65 8.40 -4.66 -15.49
C GLU A 65 8.04 -6.14 -15.28
N GLN A 66 7.90 -6.56 -14.02
CA GLN A 66 7.54 -7.93 -13.70
C GLN A 66 6.04 -8.19 -13.82
N SER A 67 5.70 -9.44 -14.15
CA SER A 67 4.32 -9.90 -14.13
C SER A 67 3.71 -9.76 -12.74
N ILE A 68 2.57 -9.06 -12.67
CA ILE A 68 1.80 -8.93 -11.43
C ILE A 68 1.34 -10.28 -10.88
N LYS A 69 1.13 -11.27 -11.77
CA LYS A 69 0.80 -12.65 -11.38
C LYS A 69 1.96 -13.28 -10.62
N HIS A 70 3.19 -13.12 -11.12
CA HIS A 70 4.40 -13.63 -10.47
C HIS A 70 4.61 -12.99 -9.09
N ILE A 71 4.48 -11.66 -8.99
CA ILE A 71 4.57 -10.92 -7.73
C ILE A 71 3.55 -11.45 -6.73
N LYS A 72 2.27 -11.54 -7.14
CA LYS A 72 1.18 -11.96 -6.25
C LYS A 72 1.22 -13.44 -5.87
N SER A 73 1.79 -14.31 -6.70
CA SER A 73 1.94 -15.74 -6.39
C SER A 73 3.14 -16.05 -5.50
N ASN A 74 4.02 -15.09 -5.23
CA ASN A 74 5.20 -15.27 -4.41
C ASN A 74 5.05 -14.53 -3.06
N PRO A 75 4.70 -15.25 -1.97
CA PRO A 75 4.50 -14.62 -0.66
C PRO A 75 5.74 -13.90 -0.12
N ARG A 76 6.95 -14.35 -0.46
CA ARG A 76 8.20 -13.70 -0.03
C ARG A 76 8.34 -12.32 -0.66
N VAL A 77 8.14 -12.24 -1.98
CA VAL A 77 8.16 -10.96 -2.72
C VAL A 77 7.12 -9.99 -2.17
N LEU A 78 5.91 -10.47 -1.89
CA LEU A 78 4.86 -9.63 -1.29
C LEU A 78 5.22 -9.13 0.11
N LEU A 79 5.78 -10.00 0.94
CA LEU A 79 6.19 -9.65 2.30
C LEU A 79 7.34 -8.64 2.29
N ASP A 80 8.31 -8.83 1.41
CA ASP A 80 9.43 -7.90 1.24
C ASP A 80 8.91 -6.55 0.73
N LEU A 81 8.00 -6.54 -0.24
CA LEU A 81 7.41 -5.30 -0.74
C LEU A 81 6.63 -4.56 0.36
N ASP A 82 5.84 -5.29 1.16
CA ASP A 82 5.15 -4.75 2.32
C ASP A 82 6.11 -4.05 3.29
N ARG A 83 7.34 -4.55 3.44
CA ARG A 83 8.40 -4.01 4.31
C ARG A 83 9.20 -2.85 3.72
N HIS A 84 9.10 -2.60 2.42
CA HIS A 84 9.82 -1.49 1.76
C HIS A 84 8.89 -0.33 1.40
N LEU A 85 7.58 -0.57 1.23
CA LEU A 85 6.62 0.49 0.97
C LEU A 85 6.10 1.09 2.28
N THR A 86 6.32 2.40 2.45
CA THR A 86 5.82 3.18 3.59
C THR A 86 4.50 3.88 3.32
N CYS A 87 3.97 3.75 2.10
CA CYS A 87 2.69 4.32 1.67
C CYS A 87 1.65 3.24 1.31
N PRO A 88 0.34 3.59 1.35
CA PRO A 88 -0.71 2.73 0.82
C PRO A 88 -0.50 2.40 -0.66
N TYR A 89 -0.83 1.16 -1.04
CA TYR A 89 -0.65 0.70 -2.42
C TYR A 89 -1.67 -0.36 -2.83
N TRP A 90 -1.88 -0.50 -4.15
CA TRP A 90 -2.83 -1.45 -4.71
C TRP A 90 -2.35 -2.07 -6.03
N PHE A 91 -2.79 -3.30 -6.29
CA PHE A 91 -2.50 -4.04 -7.51
C PHE A 91 -3.77 -4.17 -8.36
N PRO A 92 -3.88 -3.48 -9.50
CA PRO A 92 -5.03 -3.60 -10.37
C PRO A 92 -5.22 -5.02 -10.89
N PRO A 93 -6.45 -5.55 -10.91
CA PRO A 93 -6.70 -6.94 -11.30
C PRO A 93 -6.41 -7.21 -12.78
N ARG A 94 -6.46 -6.18 -13.62
CA ARG A 94 -6.36 -6.29 -15.09
C ARG A 94 -5.22 -5.47 -15.71
N LYS A 95 -4.30 -4.92 -14.90
CA LYS A 95 -3.17 -4.14 -15.40
C LYS A 95 -1.87 -4.61 -14.76
N GLN A 96 -0.80 -4.68 -15.55
CA GLN A 96 0.55 -4.91 -15.04
C GLN A 96 1.12 -3.61 -14.48
N ALA A 97 0.58 -3.20 -13.34
CA ALA A 97 0.91 -1.93 -12.70
C ALA A 97 0.79 -2.04 -11.18
N ILE A 98 1.40 -1.09 -10.48
CA ILE A 98 1.15 -0.79 -9.08
C ILE A 98 0.57 0.61 -8.98
N ILE A 99 -0.41 0.80 -8.11
CA ILE A 99 -0.92 2.13 -7.76
C ILE A 99 -0.40 2.48 -6.37
N LEU A 100 0.31 3.59 -6.27
CA LEU A 100 0.92 4.12 -5.04
C LEU A 100 0.21 5.41 -4.64
N PHE A 101 0.03 5.61 -3.33
CA PHE A 101 -0.52 6.84 -2.76
C PHE A 101 0.56 7.74 -2.14
N GLY A 102 1.84 7.32 -2.17
CA GLY A 102 3.01 8.13 -1.81
C GLY A 102 3.76 8.61 -3.06
N GLU A 103 4.05 9.91 -3.13
CA GLU A 103 4.76 10.52 -4.26
C GLU A 103 6.23 10.11 -4.33
N ASN A 104 6.89 10.07 -3.18
CA ASN A 104 8.31 9.73 -3.09
C ASN A 104 8.55 8.27 -3.54
N GLU A 105 7.75 7.34 -3.05
CA GLU A 105 7.80 5.94 -3.45
C GLU A 105 7.47 5.78 -4.94
N ALA A 106 6.48 6.51 -5.46
CA ALA A 106 6.15 6.49 -6.88
C ALA A 106 7.31 6.97 -7.76
N ASN A 107 7.98 8.06 -7.36
CA ASN A 107 9.16 8.57 -8.06
C ASN A 107 10.30 7.56 -8.02
N MET A 108 10.59 6.97 -6.86
CA MET A 108 11.66 5.97 -6.71
C MET A 108 11.41 4.72 -7.55
N VAL A 109 10.21 4.14 -7.50
CA VAL A 109 9.88 2.95 -8.33
C VAL A 109 9.95 3.29 -9.82
N SER A 110 9.58 4.51 -10.22
CA SER A 110 9.70 4.98 -11.61
C SER A 110 11.16 5.10 -12.07
N LEU A 111 12.08 5.52 -11.19
CA LEU A 111 13.52 5.56 -11.51
C LEU A 111 14.12 4.18 -11.78
N TYR A 112 13.54 3.13 -11.17
CA TYR A 112 13.86 1.74 -11.48
C TYR A 112 13.04 1.18 -12.65
N ASN A 113 12.41 2.04 -13.47
CA ASN A 113 11.61 1.66 -14.63
C ASN A 113 10.49 0.65 -14.31
N GLY A 114 9.93 0.69 -13.10
CA GLY A 114 8.90 -0.25 -12.67
C GLY A 114 9.44 -1.62 -12.22
N ASP A 115 10.75 -1.80 -12.10
CA ASP A 115 11.37 -2.98 -11.48
C ASP A 115 11.27 -2.89 -9.95
N ILE A 116 10.25 -3.55 -9.39
CA ILE A 116 10.05 -3.54 -7.94
C ILE A 116 11.09 -4.39 -7.18
N MET A 117 11.69 -5.38 -7.85
CA MET A 117 12.70 -6.24 -7.23
C MET A 117 14.01 -5.48 -7.07
N LEU A 118 14.39 -4.72 -8.10
CA LEU A 118 15.54 -3.82 -8.06
C LEU A 118 15.32 -2.68 -7.07
N TYR A 119 14.11 -2.10 -7.02
CA TYR A 119 13.74 -1.13 -5.99
C TYR A 119 13.99 -1.67 -4.58
N MET A 120 13.45 -2.85 -4.24
CA MET A 120 13.64 -3.44 -2.90
C MET A 120 15.11 -3.78 -2.62
N LYS A 121 15.87 -4.22 -3.62
CA LYS A 121 17.30 -4.51 -3.46
C LYS A 121 18.13 -3.26 -3.09
N ASN A 122 17.69 -2.08 -3.51
CA ASN A 122 18.43 -0.82 -3.33
C ASN A 122 17.79 0.13 -2.30
N THR A 123 16.76 -0.31 -1.60
CA THR A 123 16.11 0.46 -0.53
C THR A 123 16.18 -0.29 0.79
N SER A 124 16.15 0.43 1.90
CA SER A 124 16.11 -0.19 3.22
C SER A 124 14.66 -0.49 3.60
N ALA A 125 14.43 -1.70 4.12
CA ALA A 125 13.17 -2.03 4.74
C ALA A 125 12.96 -1.22 6.03
N TRP A 126 11.70 -0.93 6.37
CA TRP A 126 11.34 -0.28 7.63
C TRP A 126 11.31 -1.32 8.77
N TYR A 127 12.44 -1.66 9.38
CA TYR A 127 12.50 -2.33 10.69
C TYR A 127 13.87 -2.18 11.33
#